data_AF-A0AAW4HH21-F1
#
_entry.id   AF-A0AAW4HH21-F1
#
_cell.length_a   1.000
_cell.length_b   1.000
_cell.length_c   1.000
_cell.angle_alpha   90.00
_cell.angle_beta   90.00
_cell.angle_gamma   90.00
#
_symmetry.space_group_name_H-M   'P 1'
#
loop_
_entity.id
_entity.type
_entity.pdbx_description
1 polymer ?
#
loop_
_entity_poly.entity_id
_entity_poly.type
_entity_poly.pdbx_seq_one_letter_code
_entity_poly.pdbx_strand_id
1 'polypeptide(L)'
;MFRKEVNETVGGWALSARSEARMLGVHNDLKAVVRRALALSPYDFGITAGNRSAIEQHALYQQGASTLDGYNKISRHQTGHAIDFVAYDENGKVTWSMEYYEAISLAFKQAAKELNIPIVWGGDWSTFADGPHIELSRAVYA
;
A
#
# COMPACT_ATOMS: atom_id res chain seq x y z
N MET A 1 25.70 4.03 1.51
CA MET A 1 24.35 3.66 1.96
C MET A 1 23.70 4.93 2.50
N PHE A 2 22.99 5.67 1.64
CA PHE A 2 22.40 6.95 2.00
C PHE A 2 21.07 6.71 2.73
N ARG A 3 21.11 6.69 4.07
CA ARG A 3 19.91 6.85 4.87
C ARG A 3 19.52 8.33 4.81
N LYS A 4 18.62 8.70 3.90
CA LYS A 4 17.93 9.98 3.98
C LYS A 4 17.04 9.94 5.21
N GLU A 5 17.42 10.66 6.26
CA GLU A 5 16.55 10.93 7.40
C GLU A 5 15.37 11.77 6.90
N VAL A 6 14.17 11.18 6.96
CA VAL A 6 12.94 11.74 6.40
C VAL A 6 12.37 12.74 7.42
N ASN A 7 12.86 13.97 7.42
CA ASN A 7 12.36 15.05 8.28
C ASN A 7 11.85 16.30 7.52
N GLU A 8 11.91 16.31 6.18
CA GLU A 8 11.36 17.37 5.35
C GLU A 8 10.68 16.74 4.14
N THR A 9 9.52 17.24 3.73
CA THR A 9 8.79 16.83 2.51
C THR A 9 9.76 16.61 1.34
N VAL A 10 9.90 15.38 0.84
CA VAL A 10 10.99 15.00 -0.08
C VAL A 10 10.59 15.11 -1.56
N GLY A 11 9.30 15.27 -1.90
CA GLY A 11 8.88 15.28 -3.30
C GLY A 11 7.55 15.97 -3.61
N GLY A 12 7.44 16.48 -4.85
CA GLY A 12 6.21 17.01 -5.45
C GLY A 12 5.40 15.95 -6.20
N TRP A 13 5.41 14.72 -5.70
CA TRP A 13 4.70 13.59 -6.30
C TRP A 13 3.19 13.79 -6.23
N ALA A 14 2.48 13.26 -7.23
CA ALA A 14 1.04 13.33 -7.29
C ALA A 14 0.48 11.99 -7.78
N LEU A 15 -0.62 11.56 -7.18
CA LEU A 15 -1.32 10.38 -7.67
C LEU A 15 -1.87 10.66 -9.07
N SER A 16 -1.61 9.72 -9.98
CA SER A 16 -2.24 9.74 -11.29
C SER A 16 -3.76 9.58 -11.16
N ALA A 17 -4.50 10.03 -12.19
CA ALA A 17 -5.95 9.77 -12.27
C ALA A 17 -6.30 8.28 -12.15
N ARG A 18 -5.42 7.39 -12.63
CA ARG A 18 -5.56 5.94 -12.49
C ARG A 18 -5.45 5.51 -11.02
N SER A 19 -4.46 6.02 -10.29
CA SER A 19 -4.29 5.71 -8.87
C SER A 19 -5.45 6.25 -8.03
N GLU A 20 -5.93 7.46 -8.31
CA GLU A 20 -7.14 8.01 -7.67
C GLU A 20 -8.38 7.14 -7.94
N ALA A 21 -8.57 6.68 -9.18
CA ALA A 21 -9.65 5.75 -9.51
C ALA A 21 -9.53 4.40 -8.75
N ARG A 22 -8.31 3.89 -8.56
CA ARG A 22 -8.05 2.66 -7.79
C ARG A 22 -8.33 2.83 -6.29
N MET A 23 -8.29 4.05 -5.77
CA MET A 23 -8.66 4.34 -4.40
C MET A 23 -10.18 4.47 -4.19
N LEU A 24 -11.01 4.41 -5.25
CA LEU A 24 -12.45 4.37 -5.08
C LEU A 24 -12.85 3.12 -4.26
N GLY A 25 -13.69 3.33 -3.25
CA GLY A 25 -14.09 2.26 -2.32
C GLY A 25 -13.06 1.90 -1.25
N VAL A 26 -11.88 2.53 -1.21
CA VAL A 26 -10.92 2.41 -0.10
C VAL A 26 -11.37 3.27 1.08
N HIS A 27 -11.11 2.83 2.31
CA HIS A 27 -11.42 3.55 3.55
C HIS A 27 -10.72 4.92 3.59
N ASN A 28 -11.40 5.94 4.10
CA ASN A 28 -10.90 7.32 4.06
C ASN A 28 -9.60 7.51 4.84
N ASP A 29 -9.46 6.83 5.98
CA ASP A 29 -8.22 6.86 6.77
C ASP A 29 -7.03 6.29 5.99
N LEU A 30 -7.22 5.18 5.26
CA LEU A 30 -6.15 4.62 4.43
C LEU A 30 -5.80 5.56 3.27
N LYS A 31 -6.79 6.23 2.66
CA LYS A 31 -6.52 7.27 1.64
C LYS A 31 -5.73 8.44 2.23
N ALA A 32 -6.02 8.85 3.46
CA ALA A 32 -5.27 9.91 4.13
C ALA A 32 -3.82 9.49 4.37
N VAL A 33 -3.60 8.26 4.83
CA VAL A 33 -2.26 7.68 4.99
C VAL A 33 -1.52 7.62 3.64
N VAL A 34 -2.16 7.13 2.57
CA VAL A 34 -1.56 7.07 1.22
C VAL A 34 -1.07 8.45 0.76
N ARG A 35 -1.92 9.48 0.87
CA ARG A 35 -1.55 10.83 0.43
C ARG A 35 -0.43 11.42 1.28
N ARG A 36 -0.45 11.17 2.60
CA ARG A 36 0.61 11.63 3.49
C ARG A 36 1.93 10.89 3.23
N ALA A 37 1.88 9.57 3.03
CA ALA A 37 3.03 8.76 2.67
C ALA A 37 3.66 9.23 1.35
N LEU A 38 2.84 9.60 0.36
CA LEU A 38 3.34 10.13 -0.92
C LEU A 38 4.13 11.42 -0.76
N ALA A 39 3.69 12.33 0.13
CA ALA A 39 4.41 13.56 0.44
C ALA A 39 5.72 13.32 1.22
N LEU A 40 5.80 12.23 1.98
CA LEU A 40 6.96 11.87 2.80
C LEU A 40 7.97 10.99 2.05
N SER A 41 7.51 10.24 1.06
CA SER A 41 8.30 9.19 0.43
C SER A 41 9.51 9.75 -0.34
N PRO A 42 10.69 9.13 -0.20
CA PRO A 42 11.86 9.47 -1.02
C PRO A 42 11.71 9.04 -2.49
N TYR A 43 10.78 8.14 -2.79
CA TYR A 43 10.50 7.60 -4.13
C TYR A 43 9.02 7.78 -4.50
N ASP A 44 8.72 7.99 -5.78
CA ASP A 44 7.35 8.01 -6.26
C ASP A 44 6.73 6.60 -6.20
N PHE A 45 5.41 6.54 -6.01
CA PHE A 45 4.65 5.29 -6.08
C PHE A 45 3.23 5.52 -6.61
N GLY A 46 2.70 4.49 -7.28
CA GLY A 46 1.34 4.49 -7.81
C GLY A 46 0.49 3.42 -7.15
N ILE A 47 -0.81 3.68 -6.98
CA ILE A 47 -1.75 2.65 -6.50
C ILE A 47 -2.15 1.74 -7.66
N THR A 48 -1.94 0.44 -7.49
CA THR A 48 -2.27 -0.61 -8.47
C THR A 48 -3.59 -1.30 -8.16
N ALA A 49 -3.91 -1.46 -6.87
CA ALA A 49 -5.18 -2.02 -6.41
C ALA A 49 -5.68 -1.32 -5.14
N GLY A 50 -7.01 -1.21 -5.03
CA GLY A 50 -7.72 -0.79 -3.83
C GLY A 50 -8.80 -1.81 -3.51
N ASN A 51 -10.08 -1.43 -3.62
CA ASN A 51 -11.18 -2.37 -3.40
C ASN A 51 -11.20 -3.49 -4.46
N ARG A 52 -11.45 -4.73 -4.03
CA ARG A 52 -11.62 -5.91 -4.90
C ARG A 52 -12.97 -6.57 -4.62
N SER A 53 -13.65 -7.05 -5.65
CA SER A 53 -14.80 -7.93 -5.54
C SER A 53 -14.40 -9.35 -5.10
N ALA A 54 -15.38 -10.13 -4.62
CA ALA A 54 -15.18 -11.55 -4.32
C ALA A 54 -14.71 -12.35 -5.53
N ILE A 55 -15.18 -12.00 -6.74
CA ILE A 55 -14.80 -12.67 -7.99
C ILE A 55 -13.32 -12.40 -8.31
N GLU A 56 -12.88 -11.14 -8.23
CA GLU A 56 -11.48 -10.77 -8.46
C GLU A 56 -10.55 -11.45 -7.43
N GLN A 57 -10.95 -11.44 -6.16
CA GLN A 57 -10.18 -12.11 -5.10
C GLN A 57 -10.10 -13.63 -5.33
N HIS A 58 -11.20 -14.26 -5.73
CA HIS A 58 -11.22 -15.68 -6.04
C HIS A 58 -10.33 -16.02 -7.24
N ALA A 59 -10.29 -15.16 -8.26
CA ALA A 59 -9.39 -15.35 -9.39
C ALA A 59 -7.91 -15.34 -8.96
N LEU A 60 -7.53 -14.44 -8.05
CA LEU A 60 -6.17 -14.42 -7.47
C LEU A 60 -5.87 -15.68 -6.66
N TYR A 61 -6.85 -16.17 -5.90
CA TYR A 61 -6.73 -17.44 -5.17
C TYR A 61 -6.49 -18.64 -6.10
N GLN A 62 -7.27 -18.76 -7.18
CA GLN A 62 -7.10 -19.83 -8.18
C GLN A 62 -5.74 -19.78 -8.89
N GLN A 63 -5.15 -18.59 -9.01
CA GLN A 63 -3.82 -18.39 -9.58
C GLN A 63 -2.67 -18.65 -8.58
N GLY A 64 -2.97 -18.95 -7.31
CA GLY A 64 -1.98 -19.09 -6.25
C GLY A 64 -1.37 -17.77 -5.78
N ALA A 65 -1.90 -16.63 -6.24
CA ALA A 65 -1.46 -15.28 -5.85
C ALA A 65 -2.11 -14.80 -4.53
N SER A 66 -3.01 -15.60 -3.95
CA SER A 66 -3.57 -15.33 -2.63
C SER A 66 -3.92 -16.64 -1.91
N THR A 67 -3.88 -16.61 -0.58
CA THR A 67 -4.37 -17.69 0.29
C THR A 67 -5.83 -17.46 0.75
N LEU A 68 -6.44 -16.34 0.33
CA LEU A 68 -7.79 -15.93 0.69
C LEU A 68 -8.72 -16.13 -0.52
N ASP A 69 -9.73 -16.99 -0.37
CA ASP A 69 -10.60 -17.43 -1.47
C ASP A 69 -11.65 -16.40 -1.92
N GLY A 70 -11.82 -15.32 -1.15
CA GLY A 70 -12.78 -14.25 -1.44
C GLY A 70 -14.21 -14.51 -0.99
N TYR A 71 -14.53 -15.70 -0.47
CA TYR A 71 -15.88 -16.08 -0.05
C TYR A 71 -15.94 -16.48 1.43
N ASN A 72 -15.12 -17.45 1.83
CA ASN A 72 -15.01 -17.90 3.22
C ASN A 72 -13.90 -17.17 3.95
N LYS A 73 -12.83 -16.80 3.23
CA LYS A 73 -11.69 -16.04 3.73
C LYS A 73 -11.64 -14.71 2.98
N ILE A 74 -12.06 -13.65 3.67
CA ILE A 74 -12.20 -12.32 3.10
C ILE A 74 -10.88 -11.55 3.18
N SER A 75 -10.47 -10.96 2.06
CA SER A 75 -9.31 -10.06 1.97
C SER A 75 -9.65 -8.65 2.46
N ARG A 76 -8.67 -7.93 3.02
CA ARG A 76 -8.85 -6.51 3.39
C ARG A 76 -9.12 -5.62 2.18
N HIS A 77 -8.74 -6.04 0.98
CA HIS A 77 -9.15 -5.35 -0.24
C HIS A 77 -10.67 -5.39 -0.43
N GLN A 78 -11.35 -6.50 -0.09
CA GLN A 78 -12.80 -6.60 -0.25
C GLN A 78 -13.58 -5.71 0.73
N THR A 79 -12.98 -5.42 1.89
CA THR A 79 -13.57 -4.51 2.88
C THR A 79 -13.11 -3.06 2.69
N GLY A 80 -12.31 -2.76 1.66
CA GLY A 80 -11.80 -1.42 1.38
C GLY A 80 -10.67 -0.97 2.32
N HIS A 81 -10.08 -1.87 3.10
CA HIS A 81 -9.09 -1.55 4.12
C HIS A 81 -7.65 -1.89 3.71
N ALA A 82 -7.41 -2.17 2.43
CA ALA A 82 -6.08 -2.38 1.91
C ALA A 82 -5.89 -1.74 0.53
N ILE A 83 -4.63 -1.46 0.22
CA ILE A 83 -4.14 -1.05 -1.09
C ILE A 83 -2.91 -1.86 -1.45
N ASP A 84 -2.68 -2.00 -2.76
CA ASP A 84 -1.38 -2.39 -3.29
C ASP A 84 -0.80 -1.20 -4.05
N PHE A 85 0.51 -0.99 -3.91
CA PHE A 85 1.24 0.05 -4.63
C PHE A 85 2.39 -0.52 -5.46
N VAL A 86 2.84 0.27 -6.43
CA VAL A 86 4.04 0.00 -7.23
C VAL A 86 5.03 1.12 -7.03
N ALA A 87 6.31 0.79 -6.88
CA ALA A 87 7.39 1.76 -6.78
C ALA A 87 7.90 2.20 -8.16
N TYR A 88 8.34 3.45 -8.26
CA TYR A 88 9.08 3.96 -9.41
C TYR A 88 10.55 4.24 -9.03
N ASP A 89 11.48 3.86 -9.91
CA ASP A 89 12.90 4.19 -9.79
C ASP A 89 13.17 5.68 -10.06
N GLU A 90 14.41 6.12 -9.93
CA GLU A 90 14.80 7.53 -10.14
C GLU A 90 14.58 8.01 -11.58
N ASN A 91 14.36 7.10 -12.53
CA ASN A 91 14.05 7.39 -13.93
C ASN A 91 12.54 7.32 -14.23
N GLY A 92 11.70 7.14 -13.21
CA GLY A 92 10.25 7.02 -13.35
C GLY A 92 9.80 5.66 -13.92
N LYS A 93 10.64 4.64 -13.92
CA LYS A 93 10.28 3.28 -14.37
C LYS A 93 9.78 2.44 -13.21
N VAL A 94 8.81 1.58 -13.48
CA VAL A 94 8.32 0.61 -12.49
C VAL A 94 9.47 -0.29 -12.03
N THR A 95 9.61 -0.44 -10.71
CA THR A 95 10.56 -1.36 -10.08
C THR A 95 9.87 -2.27 -9.07
N TRP A 96 10.38 -3.50 -8.96
CA TRP A 96 9.95 -4.51 -7.99
C TRP A 96 11.05 -4.81 -6.95
N SER A 97 12.12 -4.00 -6.92
CA SER A 97 13.21 -4.16 -5.97
C SER A 97 12.74 -3.81 -4.55
N MET A 98 12.92 -4.74 -3.62
CA MET A 98 12.41 -4.64 -2.24
C MET A 98 12.94 -3.43 -1.50
N GLU A 99 14.14 -2.93 -1.83
CA GLU A 99 14.73 -1.74 -1.22
C GLU A 99 13.85 -0.48 -1.40
N TYR A 100 13.14 -0.38 -2.53
CA TYR A 100 12.19 0.72 -2.78
C TYR A 100 10.94 0.57 -1.93
N TYR A 101 10.40 -0.65 -1.84
CA TYR A 101 9.22 -0.92 -1.01
C TYR A 101 9.52 -0.72 0.47
N GLU A 102 10.71 -1.09 0.95
CA GLU A 102 11.17 -0.77 2.30
C GLU A 102 11.25 0.74 2.55
N ALA A 103 11.86 1.49 1.63
CA ALA A 103 11.95 2.95 1.78
C ALA A 103 10.57 3.63 1.75
N ILE A 104 9.67 3.20 0.86
CA ILE A 104 8.30 3.71 0.77
C ILE A 104 7.49 3.28 2.01
N SER A 105 7.68 2.06 2.53
CA SER A 105 6.95 1.59 3.72
C SER A 105 7.32 2.36 4.97
N LEU A 106 8.56 2.84 5.11
CA LEU A 106 8.94 3.77 6.17
C LEU A 106 8.13 5.07 6.10
N ALA A 107 7.86 5.59 4.90
CA ALA A 107 6.99 6.75 4.72
C ALA A 107 5.52 6.46 5.08
N PHE A 108 5.01 5.27 4.73
CA PHE A 108 3.68 4.82 5.17
C PHE A 108 3.59 4.70 6.69
N LYS A 109 4.58 4.10 7.35
CA LYS A 109 4.64 3.95 8.80
C LYS A 109 4.73 5.30 9.51
N GLN A 110 5.52 6.24 8.97
CA GLN A 110 5.58 7.61 9.48
C GLN A 110 4.24 8.34 9.30
N ALA A 111 3.62 8.28 8.12
CA ALA A 111 2.31 8.86 7.85
C ALA A 111 1.23 8.34 8.81
N ALA A 112 1.20 7.02 9.02
CA ALA A 112 0.30 6.36 9.96
C ALA A 112 0.51 6.86 11.40
N LYS A 113 1.76 7.02 11.83
CA LYS A 113 2.09 7.57 13.15
C LYS A 113 1.63 9.02 13.30
N GLU A 114 1.88 9.87 12.31
CA GLU A 114 1.50 11.29 12.33
C GLU A 114 -0.02 11.49 12.37
N LEU A 115 -0.76 10.65 11.65
CA LEU A 115 -2.21 10.72 11.57
C LEU A 115 -2.93 9.91 12.67
N ASN A 116 -2.17 9.18 13.51
CA ASN A 116 -2.69 8.24 14.49
C ASN A 116 -3.63 7.17 13.88
N ILE A 117 -3.26 6.66 12.70
CA ILE A 117 -4.00 5.63 11.94
C ILE A 117 -3.10 4.39 11.84
N PRO A 118 -3.33 3.34 12.64
CA PRO A 118 -2.45 2.18 12.63
C PRO A 118 -2.60 1.35 11.34
N ILE A 119 -1.47 1.04 10.71
CA ILE A 119 -1.38 0.19 9.51
C ILE A 119 -0.48 -1.03 9.75
N VAL A 120 -0.56 -2.00 8.84
CA VAL A 120 0.37 -3.11 8.67
C VAL A 120 0.91 -3.06 7.24
N TRP A 121 2.21 -3.30 7.09
CA TRP A 121 2.84 -3.46 5.79
C TRP A 121 3.10 -4.93 5.51
N GLY A 122 2.72 -5.42 4.32
CA GLY A 122 2.87 -6.83 3.94
C GLY A 122 4.32 -7.30 3.89
N GLY A 123 5.28 -6.40 3.68
CA GLY A 123 6.70 -6.72 3.76
C GLY A 123 7.19 -7.12 5.16
N ASP A 124 6.44 -6.77 6.22
CA ASP A 124 6.76 -7.17 7.60
C ASP A 124 6.21 -8.57 7.96
N TRP A 125 5.45 -9.23 7.07
CA TRP A 125 4.88 -10.56 7.35
C TRP A 125 5.98 -11.63 7.40
N SER A 126 5.88 -12.53 8.39
CA SER A 126 6.86 -13.60 8.62
C SER A 126 6.83 -14.70 7.55
N THR A 127 5.70 -14.85 6.86
CA THR A 127 5.54 -15.71 5.69
C THR A 127 4.86 -14.91 4.60
N PHE A 128 5.22 -15.15 3.33
CA PHE A 128 4.67 -14.43 2.17
C PHE A 128 4.83 -12.91 2.27
N ALA A 129 6.07 -12.42 2.49
CA ALA A 129 6.35 -11.00 2.49
C ALA A 129 5.87 -10.35 1.17
N ASP A 130 4.98 -9.36 1.31
CA ASP A 130 4.28 -8.70 0.21
C ASP A 130 4.59 -7.19 0.23
N GLY A 131 5.68 -6.81 -0.46
CA GLY A 131 6.15 -5.43 -0.51
C GLY A 131 5.09 -4.41 -0.97
N PRO A 132 4.31 -4.70 -2.03
CA PRO A 132 3.21 -3.83 -2.47
C PRO A 132 2.10 -3.55 -1.45
N HIS A 133 1.91 -4.41 -0.45
CA HIS A 133 0.66 -4.43 0.31
C HIS A 133 0.67 -3.54 1.56
N ILE A 134 -0.34 -2.68 1.74
CA ILE A 134 -0.60 -1.94 2.99
C ILE A 134 -2.06 -2.18 3.39
N GLU A 135 -2.30 -2.54 4.65
CA GLU A 135 -3.64 -2.64 5.22
C GLU A 135 -3.80 -1.83 6.51
N LEU A 136 -5.01 -1.34 6.76
CA LEU A 136 -5.39 -0.80 8.07
C LEU A 136 -5.39 -1.93 9.10
N SER A 137 -4.84 -1.64 10.28
CA SER A 137 -4.69 -2.62 11.35
C SER A 137 -6.03 -3.22 11.76
N ARG A 138 -6.09 -4.56 11.73
CA ARG A 138 -7.26 -5.34 12.13
C ARG A 138 -7.62 -5.19 13.61
N ALA A 139 -6.70 -4.69 14.44
CA ALA A 139 -6.97 -4.41 15.85
C ALA A 139 -7.91 -3.20 16.04
N VAL A 140 -7.97 -2.30 15.07
CA VAL A 140 -8.79 -1.07 15.13
C VAL A 140 -9.93 -1.11 14.12
N TYR A 141 -9.67 -1.65 12.93
CA TYR A 141 -10.63 -1.69 11.82
C TYR A 141 -11.09 -3.13 11.59
N ALA A 142 -12.31 -3.45 12.02
CA ALA A 142 -12.93 -4.75 11.80
C ALA A 142 -13.14 -5.08 10.30
#